data_AF-X1AX83-F1
#
_entry.id   AF-X1AX83-F1
#
_cell.length_a   1.000
_cell.length_b   1.000
_cell.length_c   1.000
_cell.angle_alpha   90.00
_cell.angle_beta   90.00
_cell.angle_gamma   90.00
#
_symmetry.space_group_name_H-M   'P 1'
#
loop_
_entity.id
_entity.type
_entity.pdbx_description
1 polymer ?
#
loop_
_entity_poly.entity_id
_entity_poly.type
_entity_poly.pdbx_seq_one_letter_code
_entity_poly.pdbx_strand_id
1 'polypeptide(L)' 'MIGLLLVRFDPLFGPSIFLKAPKSLDDEHIQDIPSLIELPTKGVFIHIFKEIKTANLFFKQPNKFARGGYESFLIT' A
#
# COMPACT_ATOMS: atom_id res chain seq x y z
N MET A 1 -8.46 12.36 10.54
CA MET A 1 -9.34 11.58 9.65
C MET A 1 -8.88 10.13 9.69
N ILE A 2 -9.78 9.14 9.66
CA ILE A 2 -9.40 7.72 9.60
C ILE A 2 -9.74 7.22 8.19
N GLY A 3 -8.77 6.56 7.55
CA GLY A 3 -8.90 6.00 6.21
C GLY A 3 -8.33 4.59 6.16
N LEU A 4 -8.74 3.85 5.13
CA LEU A 4 -8.21 2.54 4.77
C LEU A 4 -7.83 2.56 3.29
N LEU A 5 -6.61 2.13 3.01
CA LEU A 5 -6.06 1.97 1.67
C LEU A 5 -5.61 0.52 1.48
N LEU A 6 -5.96 -0.05 0.34
CA LEU A 6 -5.32 -1.25 -0.18
C LEU A 6 -4.49 -0.86 -1.38
N VAL A 7 -3.19 -1.01 -1.26
CA VAL A 7 -2.23 -0.80 -2.35
C VAL A 7 -1.83 -2.16 -2.90
N ARG A 8 -1.83 -2.28 -4.22
CA ARG A 8 -1.34 -3.44 -4.97
C ARG A 8 -0.13 -3.02 -5.77
N PHE A 9 0.90 -3.87 -5.79
CA PHE A 9 2.00 -3.68 -6.74
C PHE A 9 1.60 -4.19 -8.13
N ASP A 10 1.51 -3.29 -9.10
CA ASP A 10 1.33 -3.64 -10.50
C ASP A 10 2.70 -3.82 -11.19
N PRO A 11 2.97 -4.96 -11.85
CA PRO A 11 4.26 -5.18 -12.49
C PRO A 11 4.61 -4.21 -13.62
N LEU A 12 3.61 -3.57 -14.25
CA LEU A 12 3.82 -2.64 -15.37
C LEU A 12 3.86 -1.19 -14.90
N PHE A 13 3.02 -0.83 -13.93
CA PHE A 13 2.83 0.56 -13.49
C PHE A 13 3.42 0.87 -12.12
N GLY A 14 3.87 -0.14 -11.38
CA GLY A 14 4.36 -0.01 -10.01
C GLY A 14 3.23 0.02 -8.98
N PRO A 15 3.48 0.60 -7.79
CA PRO A 15 2.53 0.58 -6.69
C PRO A 15 1.31 1.46 -6.98
N SER A 16 0.11 0.90 -6.85
CA SER A 16 -1.14 1.61 -7.14
C SER A 16 -2.23 1.32 -6.10
N ILE A 17 -3.06 2.33 -5.84
CA ILE A 17 -4.19 2.21 -4.91
C ILE A 17 -5.30 1.39 -5.58
N PHE A 18 -5.56 0.20 -5.04
CA PHE A 18 -6.61 -0.69 -5.50
C PHE A 18 -7.96 -0.40 -4.82
N LEU A 19 -7.95 -0.09 -3.52
CA LEU A 19 -9.14 0.26 -2.76
C LEU A 19 -8.86 1.45 -1.84
N LYS A 20 -9.85 2.35 -1.72
CA LYS A 20 -9.82 3.52 -0.85
C LYS A 20 -11.15 3.68 -0.11
N ALA A 21 -11.11 3.82 1.21
CA ALA A 21 -12.27 4.07 2.05
C ALA A 21 -11.96 5.09 3.18
N PRO A 22 -12.85 6.05 3.48
CA PRO A 22 -14.04 6.43 2.72
C PRO A 22 -13.69 7.00 1.34
N LYS A 23 -14.65 7.05 0.40
CA LYS A 23 -14.39 7.58 -0.95
C LYS A 23 -13.91 9.04 -0.95
N SER A 24 -14.35 9.81 0.06
CA SER A 24 -13.98 11.21 0.29
C SER A 24 -12.55 11.41 0.78
N LEU A 25 -11.75 10.34 0.90
CA LEU A 25 -10.36 10.41 1.28
C LEU A 25 -9.54 10.98 0.11
N ASP A 26 -9.66 12.27 -0.16
CA ASP A 26 -8.88 13.01 -1.15
C ASP A 26 -7.90 13.91 -0.39
N ASP A 27 -6.67 13.42 -0.28
CA ASP A 27 -5.59 14.11 0.41
C ASP A 27 -4.35 14.00 -0.48
N GLU A 28 -3.66 15.12 -0.73
CA GLU A 28 -2.45 15.17 -1.57
C GLU A 28 -1.40 14.18 -1.06
N HIS A 29 -1.39 13.95 0.25
CA HIS A 29 -0.45 13.07 0.95
C HIS A 29 -0.73 11.57 0.79
N ILE A 30 -1.90 11.17 0.26
CA ILE A 30 -2.21 9.75 -0.01
C ILE A 30 -1.39 9.22 -1.19
N GLN A 31 -1.00 10.09 -2.12
CA GLN A 31 -0.24 9.68 -3.30
C GLN A 31 1.16 9.14 -2.97
N ASP A 32 1.70 9.50 -1.81
CA ASP A 32 3.02 9.05 -1.37
C ASP A 32 2.97 7.67 -0.68
N ILE A 33 1.81 7.25 -0.14
CA ILE A 33 1.63 5.99 0.61
C ILE A 33 1.96 4.75 -0.23
N PRO A 34 1.55 4.63 -1.52
CA PRO A 34 1.86 3.47 -2.32
C PRO A 34 3.35 3.12 -2.39
N SER A 35 4.25 4.10 -2.37
CA SER A 35 5.70 3.86 -2.41
C SER A 35 6.21 3.04 -1.22
N LEU A 36 5.49 3.02 -0.10
CA LEU A 36 5.86 2.26 1.10
C LEU A 36 5.84 0.75 0.88
N ILE A 37 5.15 0.25 -0.16
CA ILE A 37 5.13 -1.18 -0.50
C ILE A 37 6.48 -1.67 -1.04
N GLU A 38 7.32 -0.76 -1.52
CA GLU A 38 8.66 -1.06 -2.02
C GLU A 38 9.69 -1.15 -0.88
N LEU A 39 9.32 -0.73 0.33
CA LEU A 39 10.19 -0.83 1.49
C LEU A 39 10.43 -2.31 1.83
N PRO A 40 11.69 -2.71 2.12
CA PRO A 40 12.06 -4.10 2.37
C PRO A 40 11.69 -4.57 3.79
N THR A 41 10.47 -4.25 4.25
CA THR A 41 9.98 -4.56 5.59
C THR A 41 8.88 -5.61 5.51
N LYS A 42 9.17 -6.82 5.98
CA LYS A 42 8.14 -7.83 6.21
C LYS A 42 7.38 -7.50 7.51
N GLY A 43 6.06 -7.46 7.45
CA GLY A 43 5.20 -7.33 8.63
C GLY A 43 4.50 -5.98 8.77
N VAL A 44 4.13 -5.65 10.02
CA VAL A 44 3.44 -4.40 10.37
C VAL A 44 4.47 -3.33 10.73
N PHE A 45 4.35 -2.14 10.15
CA PHE A 45 5.20 -1.01 10.47
C PHE A 45 4.41 0.30 10.47
N ILE A 46 4.88 1.26 11.28
CA ILE A 46 4.30 2.60 11.35
C ILE A 46 5.14 3.52 10.48
N HIS A 47 4.49 4.29 9.62
CA HIS A 47 5.12 5.38 8.88
C HIS A 47 4.51 6.71 9.32
N ILE A 48 5.35 7.70 9.58
CA ILE A 48 4.94 9.03 10.01
C ILE A 48 5.53 10.03 9.02
N PHE A 49 4.66 10.75 8.31
CA PHE A 49 5.06 11.75 7.33
C PHE A 49 4.19 12.99 7.48
N LYS A 50 4.83 14.14 7.70
CA LYS A 50 4.16 15.40 8.06
C LYS A 50 3.16 15.17 9.19
N GLU A 51 1.87 15.37 8.94
CA GLU A 51 0.77 15.23 9.90
C GLU A 51 0.07 13.87 9.81
N ILE A 52 0.53 12.98 8.93
CA ILE A 52 -0.06 11.67 8.69
C ILE A 52 0.74 10.59 9.42
N LYS A 53 0.02 9.78 10.20
CA LYS A 53 0.51 8.55 10.82
C LYS A 53 -0.25 7.37 10.25
N THR A 54 0.46 6.44 9.62
CA THR A 54 -0.12 5.23 9.03
C THR A 54 0.34 3.98 9.77
N ALA A 55 -0.53 2.97 9.83
CA ALA A 55 -0.18 1.62 10.27
C ALA A 55 -0.26 0.71 9.05
N ASN A 56 0.89 0.20 8.60
CA ASN A 56 1.00 -0.46 7.31
C ASN A 56 1.29 -1.94 7.52
N LEU A 57 0.55 -2.82 6.83
CA LEU A 57 0.79 -4.25 6.78
C LEU A 57 1.21 -4.63 5.36
N PHE A 58 2.50 -4.97 5.20
CA PHE A 58 3.01 -5.54 3.95
C PHE A 58 2.87 -7.06 3.96
N PHE A 59 2.28 -7.62 2.90
CA PHE A 59 2.16 -9.06 2.73
C PHE A 59 2.23 -9.47 1.26
N LYS A 60 2.46 -10.76 1.05
CA LYS A 60 2.49 -11.39 -0.27
C LYS A 60 1.44 -12.47 -0.37
N GLN A 61 0.72 -12.51 -1.49
CA GLN A 61 -0.24 -13.56 -1.79
C GLN A 61 0.30 -14.42 -2.94
N PRO A 62 0.29 -15.77 -2.83
CA PRO A 62 0.65 -16.63 -3.94
C PRO A 62 -0.23 -16.34 -5.17
N ASN A 63 0.41 -16.08 -6.31
CA ASN A 63 -0.27 -15.97 -7.60
C ASN A 63 0.60 -16.60 -8.69
N LYS A 64 0.07 -17.67 -9.29
CA LYS A 64 0.68 -18.40 -10.40
C LYS A 64 0.88 -17.57 -11.67
N PHE A 65 0.17 -16.46 -11.82
CA PHE A 65 0.31 -15.54 -12.95
C PHE A 65 1.26 -14.37 -12.65
N ALA A 66 1.67 -14.17 -11.40
CA ALA A 66 2.59 -13.11 -11.04
C ALA A 66 4.04 -13.52 -11.28
N ARG A 67 4.87 -12.58 -11.74
CA ARG A 67 6.31 -12.80 -11.90
C ARG A 67 6.93 -13.08 -10.53
N GLY A 68 7.56 -14.25 -10.39
CA GLY A 68 8.10 -14.71 -9.10
C GLY A 68 7.10 -15.45 -8.21
N GLY A 69 5.88 -15.72 -8.69
CA GLY A 69 4.90 -16.58 -8.01
C GLY A 69 4.08 -15.90 -6.89
N TYR A 70 4.27 -14.60 -6.68
CA TYR A 70 3.60 -13.84 -5.62
C TYR A 70 3.21 -12.44 -6.08
N GLU A 71 2.06 -11.97 -5.62
CA GLU A 71 1.67 -10.56 -5.66
C GLU A 71 1.99 -9.90 -4.32
N SER A 72 2.35 -8.62 -4.36
CA SER A 72 2.64 -7.83 -3.16
C SER A 72 1.52 -6.84 -2.89
N PHE A 73 1.12 -6.75 -1.63
CA PHE A 73 0.06 -5.89 -1.15
C PHE A 73 0.50 -5.11 0.09
N LEU A 74 -0.09 -3.93 0.27
CA LEU A 74 0.04 -3.11 1.46
C LEU A 74 -1.36 -2.66 1.90
N ILE A 75 -1.72 -2.94 3.14
CA ILE A 75 -2.90 -2.37 3.79
C ILE A 75 -2.43 -1.25 4.70
N THR A 76 -3.04 -0.07 4.57
CA THR A 76 -2.70 1.15 5.31
C THR A 76 -3.94 1.80 5.91
#